data_AF-A0A523Y941-F1
#
_entry.id   AF-A0A523Y941-F1
#
_cell.length_a   1.000
_cell.length_b   1.000
_cell.length_c   1.000
_cell.angle_alpha   90.00
_cell.angle_beta   90.00
_cell.angle_gamma   90.00
#
_symmetry.space_group_name_H-M   'P 1'
#
loop_
_entity.id
_entity.type
_entity.pdbx_description
1 polymer ?
#
loop_
_entity_poly.entity_id
_entity_poly.type
_entity_poly.pdbx_seq_one_letter_code
_entity_poly.pdbx_strand_id
1 'polypeptide(L)'
;MNKKIIQDLTKEELSELIKPSFRAKQIYNWIYHKYADSFEEMKNLPKEMREKLDEEYTLTPLKTLTVQDSIDGSRKYLFELHDGHTVEAVLLLMKEKEYHDDGSVKHQERYTVCISSQVGCKVGCAFCLTAKGGFMRNLTAGEIVEQVRMIKKDNNIAANRRVNLVYMGMGEPLDNLEEVVKSVKIFSDPEGMAIATHRQTISTSGLSSKIEKLGKMELGINLAISLHAVDDELREQLMPINKAYNIESIITAVKNFPINDRKRVMFEYLVIKDVND
;
A
#
# COMPACT_ATOMS: atom_id res chain seq x y z
N MET A 1 -3.09 -21.77 17.88
CA MET A 1 -3.29 -20.34 18.21
C MET A 1 -2.76 -19.55 17.03
N ASN A 2 -3.56 -18.68 16.41
CA ASN A 2 -3.03 -17.83 15.32
C ASN A 2 -2.08 -16.80 15.95
N LYS A 3 -0.78 -16.95 15.68
CA LYS A 3 0.24 -15.97 16.06
C LYS A 3 -0.11 -14.60 15.45
N LYS A 4 0.20 -13.51 16.16
CA LYS A 4 -0.06 -12.15 15.66
C LYS A 4 0.94 -11.80 14.55
N ILE A 5 0.56 -11.03 13.54
CA ILE A 5 1.53 -10.61 12.52
C ILE A 5 2.35 -9.46 13.09
N ILE A 6 3.68 -9.61 13.19
CA ILE A 6 4.51 -8.55 13.80
C ILE A 6 4.53 -7.28 12.93
N GLN A 7 4.38 -7.42 11.61
CA GLN A 7 4.27 -6.30 10.68
C GLN A 7 2.96 -5.51 10.81
N ASP A 8 1.97 -5.99 11.56
CA ASP A 8 0.78 -5.19 11.87
C ASP A 8 1.11 -4.03 12.80
N LEU A 9 2.18 -4.12 13.59
CA LEU A 9 2.48 -3.18 14.66
C LEU A 9 3.31 -2.01 14.15
N THR A 10 2.97 -0.78 14.53
CA THR A 10 3.89 0.36 14.37
C THR A 10 5.09 0.21 15.30
N LYS A 11 6.16 0.99 15.06
CA LYS A 11 7.37 0.92 15.89
C LYS A 11 7.06 1.30 17.33
N GLU A 12 6.18 2.29 17.51
CA GLU A 12 5.71 2.78 18.79
C GLU A 12 4.95 1.67 19.53
N GLU A 13 3.97 1.04 18.89
CA GLU A 13 3.21 -0.09 19.46
C GLU A 13 4.14 -1.27 19.81
N LEU A 14 5.09 -1.60 18.93
CA LEU A 14 6.06 -2.65 19.20
C LEU A 14 6.97 -2.31 20.41
N SER A 15 7.29 -1.03 20.62
CA SER A 15 8.11 -0.58 21.75
C SER A 15 7.38 -0.63 23.09
N GLU A 16 6.05 -0.61 23.06
CA GLU A 16 5.21 -0.83 24.25
C GLU A 16 5.21 -2.31 24.64
N LEU A 17 5.14 -3.21 23.66
CA LEU A 17 5.06 -4.66 23.85
C LEU A 17 6.41 -5.33 24.12
N ILE A 18 7.50 -4.87 23.50
CA ILE A 18 8.83 -5.48 23.61
C ILE A 18 9.72 -4.65 24.53
N LYS A 19 10.26 -5.29 25.57
CA LYS A 19 11.19 -4.67 26.52
C LYS A 19 12.60 -5.27 26.43
N PRO A 20 13.65 -4.45 26.57
CA PRO A 20 13.63 -2.99 26.65
C PRO A 20 13.20 -2.34 25.32
N SER A 21 12.60 -1.14 25.37
CA SER A 21 11.93 -0.50 24.22
C SER A 21 12.81 -0.29 22.99
N PHE A 22 14.13 -0.14 23.17
CA PHE A 22 15.07 -0.03 22.06
C PHE A 22 15.14 -1.29 21.18
N ARG A 23 14.66 -2.45 21.65
CA ARG A 23 14.60 -3.69 20.85
C ARG A 23 13.61 -3.58 19.70
N ALA A 24 12.54 -2.80 19.84
CA ALA A 24 11.60 -2.54 18.76
C ALA A 24 12.31 -1.96 17.53
N LYS A 25 13.24 -1.02 17.74
CA LYS A 25 14.09 -0.46 16.68
C LYS A 25 14.91 -1.53 15.95
N GLN A 26 15.52 -2.44 16.70
CA GLN A 26 16.33 -3.51 16.13
C GLN A 26 15.49 -4.49 15.32
N ILE A 27 14.33 -4.89 15.85
CA ILE A 27 13.38 -5.77 15.16
C ILE A 27 12.90 -5.11 13.86
N TYR A 28 12.47 -3.84 13.92
CA TYR A 28 12.08 -3.06 12.74
C TYR A 28 13.16 -3.04 11.65
N ASN A 29 14.41 -2.75 12.04
CA ASN A 29 15.53 -2.73 11.12
C ASN A 29 15.74 -4.11 10.45
N TRP A 30 15.61 -5.21 11.20
CA TRP A 30 15.71 -6.55 10.61
C TRP A 30 14.60 -6.85 9.62
N ILE A 31 13.37 -6.49 9.94
CA ILE A 31 12.21 -6.76 9.08
C ILE A 31 12.31 -5.93 7.79
N TYR A 32 12.52 -4.62 7.91
CA TYR A 32 12.32 -3.68 6.80
C TYR A 32 13.61 -3.21 6.13
N HIS A 33 14.75 -3.23 6.81
CA HIS A 33 16.05 -2.87 6.21
C HIS A 33 16.89 -4.07 5.78
N LYS A 34 16.79 -5.18 6.52
CA LYS A 34 17.53 -6.41 6.22
C LYS A 34 16.70 -7.46 5.52
N TYR A 35 15.38 -7.29 5.45
CA TYR A 35 14.46 -8.25 4.85
C TYR A 35 14.62 -9.66 5.44
N ALA A 36 14.79 -9.76 6.77
CA ALA A 36 14.88 -11.04 7.48
C ALA A 36 13.57 -11.82 7.35
N ASP A 37 13.63 -13.11 7.03
CA ASP A 37 12.42 -13.96 6.89
C ASP A 37 12.07 -14.70 8.18
N SER A 38 12.99 -14.75 9.14
CA SER A 38 12.79 -15.41 10.42
C SER A 38 13.36 -14.59 11.58
N PHE A 39 12.81 -14.78 12.79
CA PHE A 39 13.35 -14.17 14.00
C PHE A 39 14.77 -14.68 14.32
N GLU A 40 15.10 -15.91 13.91
CA GLU A 40 16.42 -16.51 14.10
C GLU A 40 17.55 -15.71 13.42
N GLU A 41 17.28 -15.06 12.28
CA GLU A 41 18.26 -14.21 11.58
C GLU A 41 18.67 -12.97 12.37
N MET A 42 17.89 -12.57 13.38
CA MET A 42 18.09 -11.33 14.14
C MET A 42 19.22 -11.45 15.17
N LYS A 43 20.46 -11.69 14.73
CA LYS A 43 21.62 -12.07 15.57
C LYS A 43 22.03 -11.04 16.65
N ASN A 44 21.51 -9.81 16.59
CA ASN A 44 21.73 -8.80 17.63
C ASN A 44 20.69 -8.85 18.77
N LEU A 45 19.73 -9.78 18.69
CA LEU A 45 18.76 -10.09 19.74
C LEU A 45 19.20 -11.32 20.55
N PRO A 46 18.95 -11.34 21.86
CA PRO A 46 19.17 -12.54 22.69
C PRO A 46 18.39 -13.74 22.14
N LYS A 47 18.94 -14.95 22.29
CA LYS A 47 18.29 -16.19 21.83
C LYS A 47 16.87 -16.35 22.38
N GLU A 48 16.70 -16.19 23.69
CA GLU A 48 15.39 -16.27 24.37
C GLU A 48 14.37 -15.28 23.80
N MET A 49 14.80 -14.09 23.37
CA MET A 49 13.92 -13.11 22.75
C MET A 49 13.48 -13.53 21.35
N ARG A 50 14.38 -14.14 20.56
CA ARG A 50 14.05 -14.66 19.22
C ARG A 50 13.04 -15.81 19.32
N GLU A 51 13.24 -16.72 20.27
CA GLU A 51 12.32 -17.83 20.55
C GLU A 51 10.94 -17.31 20.97
N LYS A 52 10.88 -16.36 21.90
CA LYS A 52 9.61 -15.75 22.33
C LYS A 52 8.89 -15.01 21.20
N LEU A 53 9.62 -14.29 20.36
CA LEU A 53 9.05 -13.62 19.19
C LEU A 53 8.48 -14.65 18.21
N ASP A 54 9.18 -15.75 17.98
CA ASP A 54 8.68 -16.83 17.14
C ASP A 54 7.43 -17.46 17.74
N GLU A 55 7.35 -17.69 19.06
CA GLU A 55 6.16 -18.25 19.70
C GLU A 55 4.92 -17.35 19.58
N GLU A 56 5.07 -16.03 19.73
CA GLU A 56 3.97 -15.07 19.81
C GLU A 56 3.56 -14.49 18.44
N TYR A 57 4.50 -14.38 17.51
CA TYR A 57 4.33 -13.63 16.27
C TYR A 57 4.64 -14.44 15.00
N THR A 58 3.94 -14.10 13.93
CA THR A 58 4.27 -14.48 12.56
C THR A 58 5.08 -13.35 11.93
N LEU A 59 6.17 -13.72 11.25
CA LEU A 59 6.91 -12.88 10.32
C LEU A 59 6.61 -13.35 8.90
N THR A 60 6.57 -12.43 7.93
CA THR A 60 6.23 -12.70 6.52
C THR A 60 4.85 -13.37 6.37
N PRO A 61 3.72 -12.63 6.58
CA PRO A 61 2.37 -13.20 6.53
C PRO A 61 1.88 -13.58 5.13
N LEU A 62 2.67 -13.32 4.09
CA LEU A 62 2.34 -13.58 2.69
C LEU A 62 3.27 -14.63 2.09
N LYS A 63 2.75 -15.37 1.12
CA LYS A 63 3.52 -16.28 0.27
C LYS A 63 3.36 -15.90 -1.19
N THR A 64 4.45 -15.79 -1.94
CA THR A 64 4.38 -15.59 -3.39
C THR A 64 3.97 -16.89 -4.07
N LEU A 65 2.84 -16.89 -4.77
CA LEU A 65 2.39 -18.02 -5.59
C LEU A 65 2.91 -17.91 -7.02
N THR A 66 2.91 -16.71 -7.58
CA THR A 66 3.28 -16.49 -8.97
C THR A 66 3.85 -15.09 -9.16
N VAL A 67 4.83 -14.97 -10.05
CA VAL A 67 5.34 -13.70 -10.56
C VAL A 67 5.25 -13.74 -12.08
N GLN A 68 4.70 -12.69 -12.68
CA GLN A 68 4.58 -12.52 -14.12
C GLN A 68 5.36 -11.29 -14.55
N ASP A 69 6.31 -11.48 -15.45
CA ASP A 69 7.14 -10.41 -15.99
C ASP A 69 6.58 -9.91 -17.32
N SER A 70 6.47 -8.60 -17.45
CA SER A 70 6.05 -7.90 -18.67
C SER A 70 7.27 -7.44 -19.47
N ILE A 71 7.08 -7.25 -20.77
CA ILE A 71 8.11 -6.72 -21.68
C ILE A 71 8.53 -5.29 -21.35
N ASP A 72 7.69 -4.53 -20.66
CA ASP A 72 7.97 -3.14 -20.24
C ASP A 72 8.72 -3.05 -18.90
N GLY A 73 9.14 -4.20 -18.35
CA GLY A 73 9.83 -4.29 -17.06
C GLY A 73 8.88 -4.28 -15.85
N SER A 74 7.57 -4.20 -16.06
CA SER A 74 6.61 -4.37 -14.97
C SER A 74 6.57 -5.83 -14.50
N ARG A 75 6.41 -6.04 -13.20
CA ARG A 75 6.31 -7.38 -12.60
C ARG A 75 5.05 -7.46 -11.75
N LYS A 76 4.18 -8.42 -12.06
CA LYS A 76 2.92 -8.66 -11.34
C LYS A 76 3.08 -9.86 -10.41
N TYR A 77 2.69 -9.69 -9.16
CA TYR A 77 2.78 -10.68 -8.10
C TYR A 77 1.39 -11.15 -7.69
N LEU A 78 1.24 -12.46 -7.50
CA LEU A 78 0.11 -13.07 -6.82
C LEU A 78 0.60 -13.56 -5.44
N PHE A 79 0.05 -12.98 -4.38
CA PHE A 79 0.34 -13.35 -3.00
C PHE A 79 -0.82 -14.14 -2.40
N GLU A 80 -0.51 -15.22 -1.71
CA GLU A 80 -1.41 -15.98 -0.84
C GLU A 80 -1.31 -15.45 0.59
N LEU A 81 -2.46 -15.24 1.20
CA LEU A 81 -2.65 -14.78 2.57
C LEU A 81 -2.78 -15.99 3.52
N HIS A 82 -2.65 -15.75 4.82
CA HIS A 82 -2.73 -16.78 5.85
C HIS A 82 -4.03 -17.60 5.85
N ASP A 83 -5.11 -17.06 5.29
CA ASP A 83 -6.43 -17.68 5.20
C ASP A 83 -6.74 -18.27 3.81
N GLY A 84 -5.72 -18.40 2.95
CA GLY A 84 -5.83 -19.02 1.63
C GLY A 84 -6.42 -18.13 0.53
N HIS A 85 -6.86 -16.92 0.88
CA HIS A 85 -7.21 -15.91 -0.12
C HIS A 85 -5.97 -15.37 -0.82
N THR A 86 -6.16 -14.74 -1.98
CA THR A 86 -5.06 -14.15 -2.75
C THR A 86 -5.28 -12.67 -3.03
N VAL A 87 -4.19 -11.93 -3.11
CA VAL A 87 -4.17 -10.54 -3.58
C VAL A 87 -3.04 -10.31 -4.57
N GLU A 88 -3.20 -9.29 -5.40
CA GLU A 88 -2.23 -8.92 -6.42
C GLU A 88 -1.48 -7.64 -6.03
N ALA A 89 -0.23 -7.53 -6.45
CA ALA A 89 0.54 -6.31 -6.39
C ALA A 89 1.41 -6.18 -7.65
N VAL A 90 1.77 -4.97 -8.04
CA VAL A 90 2.53 -4.72 -9.27
C VAL A 90 3.70 -3.80 -8.99
N LEU A 91 4.90 -4.22 -9.40
CA LEU A 91 6.06 -3.35 -9.51
C LEU A 91 6.09 -2.76 -10.93
N LEU A 92 6.08 -1.45 -11.04
CA LEU A 92 6.14 -0.71 -12.30
C LEU A 92 7.50 -0.03 -12.42
N LEU A 93 8.24 -0.33 -13.49
CA LEU A 93 9.46 0.39 -13.85
C LEU A 93 9.07 1.68 -14.58
N MET A 94 9.11 2.80 -13.86
CA MET A 94 8.70 4.11 -14.40
C MET A 94 9.79 4.78 -15.23
N LYS A 95 11.06 4.52 -14.90
CA LYS A 95 12.23 5.02 -15.64
C LYS A 95 13.38 4.06 -15.46
N GLU A 96 14.05 3.76 -16.57
CA GLU A 96 15.29 2.98 -16.59
C GLU A 96 16.46 3.73 -15.95
N LYS A 97 17.54 2.98 -15.72
CA LYS A 97 18.81 3.54 -15.24
C LYS A 97 19.48 4.32 -16.37
N GLU A 98 19.90 5.54 -16.07
CA GLU A 98 20.63 6.39 -17.00
C GLU A 98 22.08 6.54 -16.53
N TYR A 99 22.98 6.60 -17.50
CA TYR A 99 24.42 6.75 -17.30
C TYR A 99 24.91 8.09 -17.86
N HIS A 100 25.99 8.60 -17.29
CA HIS A 100 26.80 9.65 -17.88
C HIS A 100 27.71 9.06 -18.98
N ASP A 101 28.28 9.92 -19.82
CA ASP A 101 29.19 9.52 -20.89
C ASP A 101 30.46 8.82 -20.36
N ASP A 102 30.83 9.10 -19.10
CA ASP A 102 31.94 8.46 -18.40
C ASP A 102 31.61 7.08 -17.79
N GLY A 103 30.38 6.58 -18.00
CA GLY A 103 29.89 5.30 -17.49
C GLY A 103 29.41 5.33 -16.04
N SER A 104 29.46 6.48 -15.35
CA SER A 104 28.90 6.62 -14.00
C SER A 104 27.37 6.72 -14.02
N VAL A 105 26.71 6.27 -12.94
CA VAL A 105 25.23 6.29 -12.89
C VAL A 105 24.73 7.72 -12.67
N LYS A 106 24.03 8.26 -13.66
CA LYS A 106 23.35 9.56 -13.59
C LYS A 106 22.04 9.46 -12.81
N HIS A 107 21.19 8.51 -13.20
CA HIS A 107 19.92 8.28 -12.56
C HIS A 107 19.68 6.79 -12.35
N GLN A 108 19.42 6.41 -11.11
CA GLN A 108 18.96 5.06 -10.75
C GLN A 108 17.48 4.88 -11.14
N GLU A 109 17.07 3.63 -11.37
CA GLU A 109 15.73 3.21 -11.80
C GLU A 109 14.63 3.78 -10.89
N ARG A 110 13.52 4.25 -11.47
CA ARG A 110 12.37 4.74 -10.68
C ARG A 110 11.28 3.70 -10.70
N TYR A 111 10.80 3.34 -9.51
CA TYR A 111 9.75 2.35 -9.35
C TYR A 111 8.50 2.95 -8.70
N THR A 112 7.35 2.45 -9.13
CA THR A 112 6.07 2.59 -8.42
C THR A 112 5.58 1.20 -8.05
N VAL A 113 5.08 1.01 -6.83
CA VAL A 113 4.45 -0.24 -6.39
C VAL A 113 2.96 0.01 -6.21
N CYS A 114 2.16 -0.73 -6.98
CA CYS A 114 0.72 -0.78 -6.85
C CYS A 114 0.35 -1.89 -5.85
N ILE A 115 -0.33 -1.53 -4.77
CA ILE A 115 -0.65 -2.44 -3.67
C ILE A 115 -2.15 -2.55 -3.42
N SER A 116 -2.56 -3.73 -3.00
CA SER A 116 -3.92 -4.04 -2.58
C SER A 116 -4.18 -3.66 -1.13
N SER A 117 -5.42 -3.30 -0.81
CA SER A 117 -5.89 -2.96 0.54
C SER A 117 -6.97 -3.90 1.06
N GLN A 118 -7.59 -4.71 0.19
CA GLN A 118 -8.64 -5.65 0.56
C GLN A 118 -8.55 -6.92 -0.31
N VAL A 119 -9.15 -8.01 0.17
CA VAL A 119 -9.48 -9.17 -0.65
C VAL A 119 -10.84 -8.92 -1.29
N GLY A 120 -10.81 -8.59 -2.59
CA GLY A 120 -12.01 -8.16 -3.31
C GLY A 120 -12.39 -6.71 -3.01
N CYS A 121 -13.57 -6.27 -3.44
CA CYS A 121 -14.03 -4.88 -3.25
C CYS A 121 -15.56 -4.76 -3.25
N LYS A 122 -16.12 -3.94 -2.35
CA LYS A 122 -17.59 -3.73 -2.21
C LYS A 122 -18.17 -2.66 -3.13
N VAL A 123 -17.34 -1.82 -3.75
CA VAL A 123 -17.77 -0.62 -4.46
C VAL A 123 -18.67 -0.94 -5.67
N GLY A 124 -18.44 -2.07 -6.34
CA GLY A 124 -19.30 -2.53 -7.43
C GLY A 124 -19.06 -1.83 -8.78
N CYS A 125 -17.89 -1.25 -9.02
CA CYS A 125 -17.59 -0.59 -10.29
C CYS A 125 -17.75 -1.56 -11.48
N ALA A 126 -18.57 -1.20 -12.47
CA ALA A 126 -18.97 -2.08 -13.58
C ALA A 126 -17.78 -2.54 -14.45
N PHE A 127 -16.74 -1.69 -14.56
CA PHE A 127 -15.53 -1.93 -15.33
C PHE A 127 -14.43 -2.69 -14.56
N CYS A 128 -14.61 -2.93 -13.26
CA CYS A 128 -13.56 -3.48 -12.40
C CYS A 128 -13.73 -5.00 -12.19
N LEU A 129 -12.71 -5.79 -12.53
CA LEU A 129 -12.73 -7.24 -12.31
C LEU A 129 -12.78 -7.61 -10.82
N THR A 130 -12.07 -6.86 -9.96
CA THR A 130 -12.08 -7.06 -8.51
C THR A 130 -13.47 -6.90 -7.91
N ALA A 131 -14.26 -5.94 -8.41
CA ALA A 131 -15.63 -5.74 -7.95
C ALA A 131 -16.54 -6.92 -8.31
N LYS A 132 -16.32 -7.58 -9.46
CA LYS A 132 -17.07 -8.80 -9.85
C LYS A 132 -16.78 -9.98 -8.94
N GLY A 133 -15.58 -10.05 -8.35
CA GLY A 133 -15.19 -11.06 -7.37
C GLY A 133 -15.87 -10.90 -6.00
N GLY A 134 -16.59 -9.80 -5.76
CA GLY A 134 -17.16 -9.46 -4.47
C GLY A 134 -16.13 -9.02 -3.44
N PHE A 135 -16.53 -8.88 -2.18
CA PHE A 135 -15.65 -8.55 -1.06
C PHE A 135 -15.62 -9.71 -0.08
N MET A 136 -14.42 -10.05 0.40
CA MET A 136 -14.23 -11.06 1.44
C MET A 136 -13.84 -10.40 2.77
N ARG A 137 -12.72 -9.68 2.80
CA ARG A 137 -12.23 -9.00 4.01
C ARG A 137 -11.24 -7.88 3.71
N ASN A 138 -10.98 -7.07 4.72
CA ASN A 138 -9.88 -6.12 4.74
C ASN A 138 -8.54 -6.85 4.92
N LEU A 139 -7.48 -6.27 4.35
CA LEU A 139 -6.11 -6.65 4.69
C LEU A 139 -5.68 -5.97 5.98
N THR A 140 -4.86 -6.63 6.78
CA THR A 140 -4.19 -5.97 7.91
C THR A 140 -3.06 -5.07 7.41
N ALA A 141 -2.57 -4.16 8.25
CA ALA A 141 -1.42 -3.31 7.92
C ALA A 141 -0.19 -4.15 7.57
N GLY A 142 0.03 -5.27 8.27
CA GLY A 142 1.12 -6.21 7.98
C GLY A 142 0.97 -6.86 6.61
N GLU A 143 -0.23 -7.29 6.22
CA GLU A 143 -0.49 -7.83 4.87
C GLU A 143 -0.30 -6.76 3.77
N ILE A 144 -0.63 -5.49 4.04
CA ILE A 144 -0.38 -4.38 3.12
C ILE A 144 1.12 -4.10 2.97
N VAL A 145 1.83 -3.98 4.10
CA VAL A 145 3.25 -3.66 4.12
C VAL A 145 4.09 -4.77 3.53
N GLU A 146 3.70 -6.03 3.75
CA GLU A 146 4.44 -7.18 3.28
C GLU A 146 4.50 -7.27 1.76
N GLN A 147 3.46 -6.81 1.04
CA GLN A 147 3.49 -6.72 -0.43
C GLN A 147 4.70 -5.93 -0.92
N VAL A 148 4.97 -4.78 -0.30
CA VAL A 148 6.12 -3.92 -0.66
C VAL A 148 7.44 -4.55 -0.21
N ARG A 149 7.48 -5.16 0.98
CA ARG A 149 8.69 -5.81 1.52
C ARG A 149 9.16 -6.91 0.57
N MET A 150 8.25 -7.84 0.22
CA MET A 150 8.55 -8.96 -0.66
C MET A 150 8.96 -8.50 -2.05
N ILE A 151 8.25 -7.51 -2.62
CA ILE A 151 8.61 -6.95 -3.94
C ILE A 151 10.01 -6.33 -3.91
N LYS A 152 10.34 -5.51 -2.90
CA LYS A 152 11.67 -4.89 -2.83
C LYS A 152 12.76 -5.94 -2.66
N LYS A 153 12.53 -6.95 -1.81
CA LYS A 153 13.46 -8.07 -1.60
C LYS A 153 13.70 -8.85 -2.90
N ASP A 154 12.64 -9.29 -3.57
CA ASP A 154 12.71 -10.10 -4.80
C ASP A 154 13.44 -9.37 -5.94
N ASN A 155 13.33 -8.04 -5.98
CA ASN A 155 13.97 -7.20 -7.01
C ASN A 155 15.33 -6.63 -6.59
N ASN A 156 15.89 -7.06 -5.45
CA ASN A 156 17.13 -6.49 -4.89
C ASN A 156 17.10 -4.96 -4.76
N ILE A 157 15.91 -4.38 -4.53
CA ILE A 157 15.73 -2.95 -4.31
C ILE A 157 16.12 -2.68 -2.86
N ALA A 158 17.18 -1.91 -2.66
CA ALA A 158 17.64 -1.56 -1.32
C ALA A 158 16.54 -0.92 -0.47
N ALA A 159 16.54 -1.17 0.84
CA ALA A 159 15.52 -0.66 1.75
C ALA A 159 15.39 0.87 1.71
N ASN A 160 16.51 1.59 1.67
CA ASN A 160 16.56 3.05 1.54
C ASN A 160 16.34 3.56 0.10
N ARG A 161 16.15 2.67 -0.88
CA ARG A 161 15.87 3.07 -2.26
C ARG A 161 14.46 3.65 -2.33
N ARG A 162 14.37 4.84 -2.91
CA ARG A 162 13.10 5.53 -3.18
C ARG A 162 12.22 4.69 -4.11
N VAL A 163 10.96 4.52 -3.71
CA VAL A 163 9.85 3.99 -4.51
C VAL A 163 8.64 4.88 -4.28
N ASN A 164 7.71 4.92 -5.25
CA ASN A 164 6.38 5.48 -5.01
C ASN A 164 5.42 4.33 -4.67
N LEU A 165 4.44 4.59 -3.81
CA LEU A 165 3.40 3.63 -3.47
C LEU A 165 2.06 4.19 -3.93
N VAL A 166 1.25 3.34 -4.54
CA VAL A 166 -0.13 3.67 -4.92
C VAL A 166 -1.08 2.59 -4.42
N TYR A 167 -2.07 2.99 -3.62
CA TYR A 167 -3.14 2.09 -3.16
C TYR A 167 -4.21 2.00 -4.25
N MET A 168 -3.83 1.36 -5.36
CA MET A 168 -4.64 1.22 -6.59
C MET A 168 -4.76 -0.26 -7.02
N GLY A 169 -4.41 -1.19 -6.13
CA GLY A 169 -4.61 -2.62 -6.33
C GLY A 169 -6.05 -3.04 -6.05
N MET A 170 -6.21 -4.21 -5.45
CA MET A 170 -7.53 -4.72 -5.04
C MET A 170 -8.04 -4.00 -3.79
N GLY A 171 -9.28 -3.51 -3.87
CA GLY A 171 -10.01 -2.94 -2.73
C GLY A 171 -10.25 -1.43 -2.82
N GLU A 172 -11.12 -0.94 -1.92
CA GLU A 172 -11.32 0.48 -1.64
C GLU A 172 -10.54 0.84 -0.36
N PRO A 173 -9.41 1.57 -0.47
CA PRO A 173 -8.57 1.89 0.68
C PRO A 173 -9.31 2.60 1.82
N LEU A 174 -10.29 3.46 1.53
CA LEU A 174 -11.03 4.15 2.58
C LEU A 174 -12.03 3.24 3.31
N ASP A 175 -12.44 2.11 2.72
CA ASP A 175 -13.16 1.05 3.43
C ASP A 175 -12.26 0.23 4.38
N ASN A 176 -10.95 0.40 4.26
CA ASN A 176 -9.95 -0.16 5.17
C ASN A 176 -9.06 0.93 5.81
N LEU A 177 -9.67 2.06 6.18
CA LEU A 177 -8.94 3.28 6.55
C LEU A 177 -7.93 3.06 7.68
N GLU A 178 -8.27 2.31 8.73
CA GLU A 178 -7.41 2.14 9.90
C GLU A 178 -6.11 1.41 9.55
N GLU A 179 -6.21 0.29 8.84
CA GLU A 179 -5.05 -0.51 8.41
C GLU A 179 -4.23 0.22 7.34
N VAL A 180 -4.88 0.95 6.42
CA VAL A 180 -4.20 1.79 5.41
C VAL A 180 -3.43 2.94 6.06
N VAL A 181 -4.01 3.62 7.06
CA VAL A 181 -3.31 4.69 7.78
C VAL A 181 -2.12 4.13 8.55
N LYS A 182 -2.29 2.94 9.14
CA LYS A 182 -1.23 2.25 9.85
C LYS A 182 -0.09 1.83 8.92
N SER A 183 -0.39 1.28 7.74
CA SER A 183 0.63 0.95 6.73
C SER A 183 1.37 2.19 6.25
N VAL A 184 0.69 3.33 6.04
CA VAL A 184 1.32 4.61 5.70
C VAL A 184 2.39 4.99 6.73
N LYS A 185 2.07 4.88 8.02
CA LYS A 185 3.01 5.17 9.13
C LYS A 185 4.22 4.25 9.09
N ILE A 186 4.00 2.94 8.97
CA ILE A 186 5.07 1.92 8.90
C ILE A 186 5.98 2.17 7.70
N PHE A 187 5.41 2.44 6.52
CA PHE A 187 6.19 2.78 5.32
C PHE A 187 7.05 4.03 5.53
N SER A 188 6.50 5.05 6.21
CA SER A 188 7.18 6.34 6.41
C SER A 188 8.23 6.34 7.53
N ASP A 189 8.19 5.36 8.43
CA ASP A 189 9.12 5.29 9.55
C ASP A 189 10.58 5.15 9.03
N PRO A 190 11.54 5.95 9.53
CA PRO A 190 12.94 5.87 9.12
C PRO A 190 13.62 4.52 9.41
N GLU A 191 13.13 3.77 10.38
CA GLU A 191 13.56 2.40 10.70
C GLU A 191 12.60 1.35 10.12
N GLY A 192 11.49 1.80 9.55
CA GLY A 192 10.57 1.04 8.71
C GLY A 192 11.11 0.94 7.29
N MET A 193 10.32 1.32 6.28
CA MET A 193 10.80 1.33 4.89
C MET A 193 11.35 2.67 4.42
N ALA A 194 11.30 3.71 5.27
CA ALA A 194 11.76 5.06 4.96
C ALA A 194 11.18 5.66 3.65
N ILE A 195 9.94 5.31 3.31
CA ILE A 195 9.20 5.82 2.16
C ILE A 195 8.38 7.03 2.59
N ALA A 196 8.89 8.22 2.27
CA ALA A 196 8.25 9.48 2.63
C ALA A 196 6.78 9.54 2.19
N THR A 197 5.91 10.12 3.02
CA THR A 197 4.45 10.13 2.82
C THR A 197 4.02 10.81 1.52
N HIS A 198 4.74 11.84 1.05
CA HIS A 198 4.49 12.49 -0.24
C HIS A 198 4.75 11.60 -1.48
N ARG A 199 5.26 10.38 -1.29
CA ARG A 199 5.41 9.35 -2.33
C ARG A 199 4.34 8.27 -2.25
N GLN A 200 3.43 8.38 -1.29
CA GLN A 200 2.34 7.45 -1.07
C GLN A 200 1.04 8.11 -1.53
N THR A 201 0.33 7.46 -2.45
CA THR A 201 -0.93 7.95 -3.01
C THR A 201 -2.06 7.02 -2.64
N ILE A 202 -3.05 7.52 -1.91
CA ILE A 202 -4.28 6.79 -1.63
C ILE A 202 -5.28 7.14 -2.73
N SER A 203 -5.72 6.15 -3.49
CA SER A 203 -6.87 6.29 -4.41
C SER A 203 -8.16 5.91 -3.70
N THR A 204 -9.27 6.52 -4.11
CA THR A 204 -10.61 6.20 -3.63
C THR A 204 -11.66 6.40 -4.70
N SER A 205 -12.71 5.59 -4.64
CA SER A 205 -13.95 5.72 -5.42
C SER A 205 -14.86 6.86 -4.97
N GLY A 206 -14.45 7.67 -3.98
CA GLY A 206 -15.13 8.90 -3.62
C GLY A 206 -15.99 8.83 -2.36
N LEU A 207 -15.57 8.09 -1.33
CA LEU A 207 -16.28 8.05 -0.04
C LEU A 207 -16.07 9.38 0.70
N SER A 208 -16.87 10.40 0.38
CA SER A 208 -16.64 11.80 0.77
C SER A 208 -16.46 11.99 2.28
N SER A 209 -17.28 11.33 3.11
CA SER A 209 -17.14 11.37 4.58
C SER A 209 -15.80 10.80 5.07
N LYS A 210 -15.25 9.80 4.37
CA LYS A 210 -13.95 9.20 4.71
C LYS A 210 -12.78 9.99 4.15
N ILE A 211 -12.95 10.69 3.03
CA ILE A 211 -11.98 11.66 2.52
C ILE A 211 -11.76 12.75 3.58
N GLU A 212 -12.83 13.29 4.17
CA GLU A 212 -12.72 14.27 5.25
C GLU A 212 -12.02 13.69 6.49
N LYS A 213 -12.38 12.47 6.90
CA LYS A 213 -11.72 11.78 8.02
C LYS A 213 -10.23 11.60 7.77
N LEU A 214 -9.83 11.18 6.58
CA LEU A 214 -8.43 11.04 6.17
C LEU A 214 -7.72 12.39 6.15
N GLY A 215 -8.37 13.45 5.64
CA GLY A 215 -7.82 14.80 5.60
C GLY A 215 -7.44 15.31 6.99
N LYS A 216 -8.32 15.13 7.97
CA LYS A 216 -8.08 15.52 9.38
C LYS A 216 -6.89 14.82 10.05
N MET A 217 -6.39 13.72 9.47
CA MET A 217 -5.21 13.01 9.99
C MET A 217 -3.88 13.64 9.53
N GLU A 218 -3.91 14.53 8.54
CA GLU A 218 -2.75 15.31 8.06
C GLU A 218 -1.48 14.49 7.77
N LEU A 219 -1.62 13.26 7.29
CA LEU A 219 -0.50 12.32 7.09
C LEU A 219 0.55 12.78 6.06
N GLY A 220 0.26 13.82 5.28
CA GLY A 220 1.16 14.27 4.23
C GLY A 220 1.20 13.35 3.00
N ILE A 221 0.19 12.50 2.79
CA ILE A 221 0.02 11.68 1.58
C ILE A 221 -0.50 12.48 0.36
N ASN A 222 -0.51 11.85 -0.82
CA ASN A 222 -1.24 12.32 -2.01
C ASN A 222 -2.60 11.63 -2.10
N LEU A 223 -3.59 12.33 -2.65
CA LEU A 223 -4.95 11.82 -2.84
C LEU A 223 -5.25 11.70 -4.34
N ALA A 224 -5.79 10.55 -4.74
CA ALA A 224 -6.37 10.32 -6.06
C ALA A 224 -7.85 9.97 -5.93
N ILE A 225 -8.67 10.47 -6.85
CA ILE A 225 -10.12 10.26 -6.89
C ILE A 225 -10.48 9.57 -8.19
N SER A 226 -11.01 8.36 -8.12
CA SER A 226 -11.62 7.66 -9.25
C SER A 226 -12.99 8.28 -9.56
N LEU A 227 -13.02 9.18 -10.56
CA LEU A 227 -14.20 9.95 -10.91
C LEU A 227 -14.97 9.32 -12.07
N HIS A 228 -14.30 9.12 -13.20
CA HIS A 228 -14.74 8.36 -14.40
C HIS A 228 -16.03 8.80 -15.10
N ALA A 229 -16.69 9.87 -14.66
CA ALA A 229 -17.79 10.52 -15.35
C ALA A 229 -17.91 11.98 -14.88
N VAL A 230 -18.51 12.84 -15.69
CA VAL A 230 -18.67 14.27 -15.38
C VAL A 230 -20.08 14.64 -14.88
N ASP A 231 -21.01 13.71 -14.94
CA ASP A 231 -22.38 13.81 -14.43
C ASP A 231 -22.74 12.60 -13.57
N ASP A 232 -23.70 12.78 -12.67
CA ASP A 232 -24.08 11.75 -11.70
C ASP A 232 -24.81 10.56 -12.34
N GLU A 233 -25.54 10.77 -13.44
CA GLU A 233 -26.30 9.70 -14.11
C GLU A 233 -25.35 8.63 -14.66
N LEU A 234 -24.36 9.05 -15.45
CA LEU A 234 -23.35 8.14 -15.98
C LEU A 234 -22.47 7.57 -14.87
N ARG A 235 -22.12 8.40 -13.87
CA ARG A 235 -21.28 7.93 -12.76
C ARG A 235 -21.97 6.83 -11.96
N GLU A 236 -23.28 6.91 -11.72
CA GLU A 236 -24.04 5.85 -11.05
C GLU A 236 -24.05 4.54 -11.83
N GLN A 237 -24.09 4.61 -13.16
CA GLN A 237 -24.03 3.42 -14.02
C GLN A 237 -22.67 2.73 -13.94
N LEU A 238 -21.59 3.52 -13.94
CA LEU A 238 -20.22 3.00 -13.89
C LEU A 238 -19.78 2.60 -12.47
N MET A 239 -20.20 3.39 -11.47
CA MET A 239 -19.75 3.35 -10.08
C MET A 239 -20.96 3.52 -9.15
N PRO A 240 -21.64 2.43 -8.76
CA PRO A 240 -22.87 2.48 -7.95
C PRO A 240 -22.75 3.25 -6.63
N ILE A 241 -21.54 3.39 -6.09
CA ILE A 241 -21.23 4.20 -4.92
C ILE A 241 -21.64 5.68 -5.07
N ASN A 242 -21.79 6.18 -6.30
CA ASN A 242 -22.24 7.54 -6.58
C ASN A 242 -23.62 7.86 -5.98
N LYS A 243 -24.48 6.83 -5.84
CA LYS A 243 -25.81 6.96 -5.20
C LYS A 243 -25.72 7.40 -3.73
N ALA A 244 -24.65 6.99 -3.06
CA ALA A 244 -24.38 7.37 -1.67
C ALA A 244 -23.51 8.64 -1.58
N TYR A 245 -22.59 8.81 -2.54
CA TYR A 245 -21.63 9.91 -2.58
C TYR A 245 -21.53 10.48 -4.00
N ASN A 246 -22.41 11.44 -4.30
CA ASN A 246 -22.47 12.09 -5.60
C ASN A 246 -21.23 12.96 -5.89
N ILE A 247 -21.05 13.38 -7.13
CA ILE A 247 -19.89 14.18 -7.57
C ILE A 247 -19.74 15.45 -6.72
N GLU A 248 -20.81 16.17 -6.44
CA GLU A 248 -20.77 17.40 -5.64
C GLU A 248 -20.20 17.16 -4.23
N SER A 249 -20.63 16.09 -3.56
CA SER A 249 -20.13 15.72 -2.23
C SER A 249 -18.64 15.37 -2.28
N ILE A 250 -18.18 14.71 -3.35
CA ILE A 250 -16.78 14.36 -3.55
C ILE A 250 -15.95 15.63 -3.74
N ILE A 251 -16.37 16.53 -4.64
CA ILE A 251 -15.66 17.79 -4.90
C ILE A 251 -15.60 18.64 -3.63
N THR A 252 -16.65 18.67 -2.82
CA THR A 252 -16.68 19.38 -1.55
C THR A 252 -15.66 18.80 -0.55
N ALA A 253 -15.65 17.49 -0.37
CA ALA A 253 -14.67 16.84 0.50
C ALA A 253 -13.22 17.04 0.02
N VAL A 254 -13.00 17.02 -1.30
CA VAL A 254 -11.69 17.27 -1.92
C VAL A 254 -11.21 18.71 -1.70
N LYS A 255 -12.09 19.71 -1.83
CA LYS A 255 -11.76 21.11 -1.53
C LYS A 255 -11.33 21.33 -0.08
N ASN A 256 -11.89 20.54 0.83
CA ASN A 256 -11.56 20.58 2.27
C ASN A 256 -10.35 19.71 2.64
N PHE A 257 -9.80 18.94 1.69
CA PHE A 257 -8.65 18.08 1.95
C PHE A 257 -7.37 18.94 2.07
N PRO A 258 -6.56 18.78 3.12
CA PRO A 258 -5.38 19.62 3.32
C PRO A 258 -4.33 19.32 2.25
N ILE A 259 -4.25 20.23 1.27
CA ILE A 259 -3.21 20.26 0.25
C ILE A 259 -2.26 21.42 0.56
N ASN A 260 -0.95 21.19 0.43
CA ASN A 260 0.02 22.28 0.40
C ASN A 260 0.13 22.83 -1.04
N ASP A 261 0.77 23.98 -1.23
CA ASP A 261 0.90 24.64 -2.55
C ASP A 261 1.55 23.77 -3.64
N ARG A 262 2.24 22.70 -3.25
CA ARG A 262 2.92 21.76 -4.17
C ARG A 262 2.12 20.47 -4.41
N LYS A 263 1.03 20.27 -3.69
CA LYS A 263 0.18 19.08 -3.79
C LYS A 263 -1.03 19.38 -4.64
N ARG A 264 -1.37 18.41 -5.47
CA ARG A 264 -2.58 18.40 -6.28
C ARG A 264 -3.34 17.12 -5.97
N VAL A 265 -4.65 17.23 -5.91
CA VAL A 265 -5.51 16.05 -5.93
C VAL A 265 -5.59 15.57 -7.37
N MET A 266 -5.38 14.28 -7.58
CA MET A 266 -5.46 13.66 -8.91
C MET A 266 -6.87 13.16 -9.13
N PHE A 267 -7.45 13.45 -10.29
CA PHE A 267 -8.68 12.82 -10.73
C PHE A 267 -8.33 11.77 -11.77
N GLU A 268 -8.71 10.53 -11.50
CA GLU A 268 -8.55 9.40 -12.38
C GLU A 268 -9.80 9.27 -13.25
N TYR A 269 -9.60 9.18 -14.55
CA TYR A 269 -10.65 9.13 -15.54
C TYR A 269 -10.35 8.01 -16.52
N LEU A 270 -11.06 6.90 -16.39
CA LEU A 270 -10.99 5.79 -17.32
C LEU A 270 -11.73 6.20 -18.59
N VAL A 271 -11.09 6.04 -19.75
CA VAL A 271 -11.68 6.37 -21.05
C VAL A 271 -12.26 5.08 -21.65
N ILE A 272 -13.58 5.03 -21.77
CA ILE A 272 -14.37 3.94 -22.30
C ILE A 272 -15.04 4.45 -23.57
N LYS A 273 -14.66 3.84 -24.69
CA LYS A 273 -15.14 4.18 -26.02
C LYS A 273 -16.67 4.19 -26.07
N ASP A 274 -17.24 5.26 -26.63
CA ASP A 274 -18.68 5.48 -26.84
C ASP A 274 -19.49 5.52 -25.52
N VAL A 275 -18.83 5.80 -24.39
CA VAL A 275 -19.46 5.86 -23.06
C VAL A 275 -19.11 7.14 -22.32
N ASN A 276 -17.82 7.45 -22.18
CA ASN A 276 -17.36 8.59 -21.39
C ASN A 276 -16.12 9.29 -21.97
N ASP A 277 -15.75 8.99 -23.23
CA ASP A 277 -14.58 9.49 -23.94
C ASP A 277 -14.74 10.88 -24.58
#